data_AF-A0A183D820-F1
#
_entry.id   AF-A0A183D820-F1
#
_cell.length_a   1.000
_cell.length_b   1.000
_cell.length_c   1.000
_cell.angle_alpha   90.00
_cell.angle_beta   90.00
_cell.angle_gamma   90.00
#
_symmetry.space_group_name_H-M   'P 1'
#
loop_
_entity.id
_entity.type
_entity.pdbx_description
1 polymer ?
#
loop_
_entity_poly.entity_id
_entity_poly.type
_entity_poly.pdbx_seq_one_letter_code
_entity_poly.pdbx_strand_id
1 'polypeptide(L)'
;LEHLAFLGSKKYPYKGVLDLIANRCLASGTNAYTQQDHTGYELTTVGSQGFLRVLPVYLDHLLSPTLTDAQFLTEVHHINGNGDDAGVVYSEMQDAESDMDQIVCWKLKELFYPER
;
A
#
# COMPACT_ATOMS: atom_id res chain seq x y z
N LEU A 1 0.48 -4.14 5.29
CA LEU A 1 1.27 -4.98 4.37
C LEU A 1 1.30 -4.40 2.97
N GLU A 2 0.14 -4.00 2.43
CA GLU A 2 0.01 -3.36 1.12
C GLU A 2 1.03 -2.23 0.89
N HIS A 3 1.04 -1.20 1.76
CA HIS A 3 2.03 -0.11 1.70
C HIS A 3 3.47 -0.60 1.76
N LEU A 4 3.77 -1.54 2.65
CA LEU A 4 5.12 -2.03 2.92
C LEU A 4 5.72 -2.74 1.69
N ALA A 5 4.89 -3.36 0.86
CA ALA A 5 5.33 -4.08 -0.33
C ALA A 5 6.01 -3.15 -1.36
N PHE A 6 5.65 -1.86 -1.40
CA PHE A 6 6.21 -0.88 -2.34
C PHE A 6 7.45 -0.15 -1.83
N LEU A 7 7.86 -0.38 -0.57
CA LEU A 7 9.02 0.28 0.02
C LEU A 7 10.36 -0.38 -0.33
N GLY A 8 10.33 -1.53 -1.00
CA GLY A 8 11.51 -2.21 -1.49
C GLY A 8 11.36 -3.73 -1.46
N SER A 9 12.24 -4.38 -2.21
CA SER A 9 12.29 -5.82 -2.37
C SER A 9 13.71 -6.36 -2.21
N LYS A 10 13.86 -7.69 -2.18
CA LYS A 10 15.17 -8.33 -2.09
C LYS A 10 16.13 -7.93 -3.23
N LYS A 11 15.63 -7.76 -4.46
CA LYS A 11 16.47 -7.30 -5.59
C LYS A 11 16.55 -5.78 -5.69
N TYR A 12 15.54 -5.07 -5.19
CA TYR A 12 15.42 -3.62 -5.28
C TYR A 12 15.13 -3.02 -3.89
N PRO A 13 16.12 -2.98 -2.98
CA PRO A 13 15.89 -2.79 -1.54
C PRO A 13 15.61 -1.33 -1.12
N TYR A 14 15.42 -0.42 -2.08
CA TYR A 14 15.32 1.01 -1.82
C TYR A 14 13.91 1.54 -2.13
N LYS A 15 13.37 2.34 -1.21
CA LYS A 15 12.07 3.01 -1.35
C LYS A 15 12.04 3.88 -2.61
N GLY A 16 10.92 3.81 -3.35
CA GLY A 16 10.66 4.61 -4.54
C GLY A 16 11.33 4.11 -5.83
N VAL A 17 12.13 3.04 -5.78
CA VAL A 17 12.73 2.43 -6.99
C VAL A 17 11.65 1.89 -7.93
N LEU A 18 10.61 1.26 -7.37
CA LEU A 18 9.50 0.73 -8.17
C LEU A 18 8.83 1.84 -8.98
N ASP A 19 8.45 2.95 -8.34
CA ASP A 19 7.80 4.08 -8.99
C ASP A 19 8.70 4.75 -10.02
N LEU A 20 10.01 4.87 -9.73
CA LEU A 20 10.96 5.41 -10.69
C LEU A 20 11.02 4.57 -11.97
N ILE A 21 11.04 3.24 -11.83
CA ILE A 21 11.06 2.31 -12.96
C ILE A 21 9.72 2.31 -13.69
N ALA A 22 8.60 2.32 -12.96
CA ALA A 22 7.26 2.39 -13.51
C ALA A 22 7.08 3.66 -14.36
N ASN A 23 7.49 4.82 -13.85
CA ASN A 23 7.47 6.09 -14.59
C ASN A 23 8.32 6.03 -15.87
N ARG A 24 9.51 5.41 -15.82
CA ARG A 24 10.35 5.20 -17.03
C ARG A 24 9.71 4.24 -18.03
N CYS A 25 8.79 3.38 -17.59
CA CYS A 25 8.02 2.48 -18.42
C CYS A 25 6.69 3.09 -18.90
N LEU A 26 6.52 4.41 -18.74
CA LEU A 26 5.28 5.13 -19.07
C LEU A 26 4.07 4.56 -18.33
N ALA A 27 4.27 4.16 -17.07
CA ALA A 27 3.19 3.89 -16.14
C ALA A 27 2.67 5.20 -15.53
N SER A 28 1.37 5.25 -15.22
CA SER A 28 0.79 6.34 -14.43
C SER A 28 0.99 6.08 -12.93
N GLY A 29 2.23 5.79 -12.52
CA GLY A 29 2.57 5.33 -11.18
C GLY A 29 2.22 3.87 -10.90
N THR A 30 2.41 3.45 -9.66
CA THR A 30 1.90 2.19 -9.12
C THR A 30 0.77 2.47 -8.15
N ASN A 31 -0.20 1.55 -8.07
CA ASN A 31 -1.32 1.67 -7.15
C ASN A 31 -1.58 0.33 -6.46
N ALA A 32 -2.18 0.39 -5.28
CA ALA A 32 -2.68 -0.77 -4.58
C ALA A 32 -3.85 -0.35 -3.70
N TYR A 33 -4.66 -1.33 -3.30
CA TYR A 33 -5.77 -1.10 -2.37
C TYR A 33 -6.04 -2.35 -1.56
N THR A 34 -6.51 -2.16 -0.33
CA THR A 34 -6.92 -3.26 0.54
C THR A 34 -8.44 -3.24 0.71
N GLN A 35 -9.10 -4.30 0.23
CA GLN A 35 -10.50 -4.60 0.54
C GLN A 35 -10.58 -5.49 1.77
N GLN A 36 -11.81 -5.80 2.21
CA GLN A 36 -12.05 -6.60 3.40
C GLN A 36 -11.46 -8.02 3.32
N ASP A 37 -11.42 -8.62 2.14
CA ASP A 37 -11.05 -10.02 1.91
C ASP A 37 -9.85 -10.21 0.98
N HIS A 38 -9.36 -9.14 0.34
CA HIS A 38 -8.22 -9.20 -0.57
C HIS A 38 -7.47 -7.87 -0.65
N THR A 39 -6.24 -7.95 -1.16
CA THR A 39 -5.45 -6.78 -1.54
C THR A 39 -5.24 -6.80 -3.04
N GLY A 40 -5.63 -5.72 -3.71
CA GLY A 40 -5.39 -5.50 -5.13
C GLY A 40 -4.10 -4.72 -5.35
N TYR A 41 -3.29 -5.16 -6.31
CA TYR A 41 -2.06 -4.47 -6.73
C TYR A 41 -2.18 -4.15 -8.22
N GLU A 42 -2.20 -2.87 -8.56
CA GLU A 42 -2.47 -2.37 -9.90
C GLU A 42 -1.25 -1.72 -10.54
N LEU A 43 -1.08 -2.01 -11.82
CA LEU A 43 -0.02 -1.47 -12.66
C LEU A 43 -0.58 -1.19 -14.05
N THR A 44 -0.63 0.09 -14.41
CA THR A 44 -1.16 0.53 -15.71
C THR A 44 -0.08 1.27 -16.49
N THR A 45 0.24 0.78 -17.68
CA THR A 45 1.23 1.37 -18.60
C THR A 45 0.60 1.70 -19.95
N VAL A 46 1.12 2.71 -20.65
CA VAL A 46 0.63 3.12 -21.98
C VAL A 46 0.77 2.01 -23.04
N GLY A 47 1.71 1.07 -22.89
CA GLY A 47 1.90 -0.02 -23.84
C GLY A 47 2.56 -1.27 -23.26
N SER A 48 2.40 -2.39 -23.96
CA SER A 48 2.86 -3.72 -23.51
C SER A 48 4.38 -3.80 -23.30
N GLN A 49 5.16 -3.03 -24.06
CA GLN A 49 6.62 -2.98 -23.88
C GLN A 49 7.02 -2.37 -22.53
N GLY A 50 6.31 -1.33 -22.08
CA GLY A 50 6.50 -0.75 -20.76
C GLY A 50 6.10 -1.75 -19.67
N PHE A 51 4.90 -2.34 -19.82
CA PHE A 51 4.38 -3.35 -18.90
C PHE A 51 5.37 -4.50 -18.69
N LEU A 52 5.84 -5.14 -19.77
CA LEU A 52 6.73 -6.29 -19.69
C LEU A 52 8.10 -5.96 -19.06
N ARG A 53 8.54 -4.69 -19.14
CA ARG A 53 9.80 -4.24 -18.52
C ARG A 53 9.67 -4.02 -17.01
N VAL A 54 8.57 -3.44 -16.55
CA VAL A 54 8.35 -3.17 -15.11
C VAL A 54 7.81 -4.39 -14.37
N LEU A 55 7.07 -5.28 -15.04
CA LEU A 55 6.47 -6.48 -14.44
C LEU A 55 7.42 -7.31 -13.57
N PRO A 56 8.65 -7.68 -13.98
CA PRO A 56 9.54 -8.47 -13.12
C PRO A 56 10.01 -7.71 -11.87
N VAL A 57 10.11 -6.38 -11.93
CA VAL A 57 10.45 -5.54 -10.76
C VAL A 57 9.26 -5.46 -9.82
N TYR A 58 8.06 -5.28 -10.38
CA TYR A 58 6.80 -5.23 -9.65
C TYR A 58 6.54 -6.55 -8.91
N LEU A 59 6.72 -7.70 -9.58
CA LEU A 59 6.58 -9.01 -8.95
C LEU A 59 7.61 -9.28 -7.85
N ASP A 60 8.84 -8.76 -7.96
CA ASP A 60 9.84 -8.92 -6.90
C ASP A 60 9.42 -8.18 -5.62
N HIS A 61 8.79 -7.00 -5.76
CA HIS A 61 8.19 -6.26 -4.64
C HIS A 61 7.05 -7.02 -3.97
N LEU A 62 6.17 -7.65 -4.75
CA LEU A 62 5.04 -8.41 -4.20
C LEU A 62 5.46 -9.74 -3.57
N LEU A 63 6.36 -10.48 -4.21
CA LEU A 63 6.72 -11.84 -3.81
C LEU A 63 7.91 -11.89 -2.85
N SER A 64 8.70 -10.82 -2.76
CA SER A 64 9.90 -10.75 -1.94
C SER A 64 10.16 -9.34 -1.38
N PRO A 65 9.19 -8.74 -0.66
CA PRO A 65 9.38 -7.44 -0.03
C PRO A 65 10.42 -7.51 1.10
N THR A 66 11.05 -6.37 1.42
CA THR A 66 12.07 -6.30 2.47
C THR A 66 11.48 -6.35 3.88
N LEU A 67 10.35 -5.67 4.11
CA LEU A 67 9.59 -5.65 5.37
C LEU A 67 10.43 -5.37 6.62
N THR A 68 11.21 -4.28 6.61
CA THR A 68 12.05 -3.90 7.75
C THR A 68 11.26 -3.25 8.90
N ASP A 69 11.76 -3.32 10.13
CA ASP A 69 11.15 -2.65 11.28
C ASP A 69 11.04 -1.13 11.07
N ALA A 70 12.06 -0.52 10.47
CA ALA A 70 12.06 0.91 10.15
C ALA A 70 10.92 1.29 9.19
N GLN A 71 10.66 0.45 8.18
CA GLN A 71 9.55 0.62 7.25
C GLN A 71 8.18 0.51 7.96
N PHE A 72 8.06 -0.45 8.88
CA PHE A 72 6.85 -0.59 9.70
C PHE A 72 6.59 0.66 10.55
N LEU A 73 7.62 1.17 11.24
CA LEU A 73 7.48 2.35 12.09
C LEU A 73 7.01 3.57 11.28
N THR A 74 7.55 3.78 10.08
CA THR A 74 7.16 4.94 9.27
C THR A 74 5.80 4.79 8.61
N GLU A 75 5.50 3.64 8.01
CA GLU A 75 4.26 3.48 7.23
C GLU A 75 3.07 3.05 8.09
N VAL A 76 3.27 2.22 9.12
CA VAL A 76 2.13 1.65 9.87
C VAL A 76 1.84 2.47 11.10
N HIS A 77 2.70 2.38 12.11
CA HIS A 77 2.48 3.01 13.41
C HIS A 77 3.77 3.11 14.21
N HIS A 78 3.95 4.24 14.89
CA HIS A 78 4.94 4.48 15.93
C HIS A 78 4.50 5.62 16.85
N ILE A 79 5.18 5.76 18.00
CA ILE A 79 5.08 6.96 18.83
C ILE A 79 6.17 7.93 18.43
N ASN A 80 5.79 9.17 18.11
CA ASN A 80 6.72 10.21 17.67
C ASN A 80 7.49 10.83 18.86
N GLY A 81 8.40 11.77 18.58
CA GLY A 81 9.21 12.43 19.61
C GLY A 81 8.44 13.29 20.63
N ASN A 82 7.18 13.61 20.36
CA ASN A 82 6.29 14.34 21.27
C ASN A 82 5.40 13.41 22.12
N GLY A 83 5.43 12.10 21.85
CA GLY A 83 4.58 11.13 22.53
C GLY A 83 3.23 10.86 21.84
N ASP A 84 3.01 11.36 20.62
CA ASP A 84 1.76 11.14 19.88
C ASP A 84 1.87 9.92 18.94
N ASP A 85 0.73 9.26 18.69
CA ASP A 85 0.60 8.23 17.66
C ASP A 85 0.83 8.82 16.25
N ALA A 86 1.65 8.15 15.45
CA ALA A 86 2.02 8.57 14.11
C ALA A 86 2.21 7.37 13.17
N GLY A 87 2.08 7.60 11.87
CA GLY A 87 2.26 6.58 10.82
C GLY A 87 1.33 6.86 9.65
N VAL A 88 1.72 6.48 8.44
CA VAL A 88 0.93 6.77 7.23
C VAL A 88 -0.44 6.10 7.31
N VAL A 89 -0.47 4.77 7.50
CA VAL A 89 -1.72 3.99 7.62
C VAL A 89 -2.51 4.41 8.86
N TYR A 90 -1.83 4.71 9.98
CA TYR A 90 -2.52 5.21 11.17
C TYR A 90 -3.29 6.50 10.89
N SER A 91 -2.64 7.49 10.25
CA SER A 91 -3.29 8.76 9.89
C SER A 91 -4.40 8.57 8.84
N GLU A 92 -4.18 7.71 7.83
CA GLU A 92 -5.21 7.40 6.84
C GLU A 92 -6.46 6.75 7.44
N MET A 93 -6.27 5.82 8.38
CA MET A 93 -7.39 5.19 9.09
C MET A 93 -8.07 6.18 10.03
N GLN A 94 -7.34 7.05 10.71
CA GLN A 94 -7.93 8.12 11.52
C GLN A 94 -8.84 9.03 10.69
N ASP A 95 -8.38 9.42 9.48
CA ASP A 95 -9.16 10.21 8.56
C ASP A 95 -10.39 9.43 8.06
N ALA A 96 -10.22 8.16 7.65
CA ALA A 96 -11.30 7.30 7.18
C ALA A 96 -12.35 7.01 8.27
N GLU A 97 -11.94 6.81 9.52
CA GLU A 97 -12.83 6.61 10.68
C GLU A 97 -13.63 7.87 11.03
N SER A 98 -13.17 9.04 10.61
CA SER A 98 -13.88 10.31 10.81
C SER A 98 -14.87 10.64 9.69
N ASP A 99 -14.79 9.95 8.55
CA ASP A 99 -15.64 10.18 7.39
C ASP A 99 -17.04 9.56 7.54
N MET A 100 -18.08 10.34 7.27
CA MET A 100 -19.46 9.92 7.50
C MET A 100 -19.88 8.75 6.59
N ASP A 101 -19.44 8.75 5.34
CA ASP A 101 -19.78 7.67 4.40
C ASP A 101 -19.13 6.35 4.83
N GLN A 102 -17.90 6.39 5.33
CA GLN A 102 -17.23 5.22 5.89
C GLN A 102 -17.93 4.71 7.15
N ILE A 103 -18.29 5.60 8.09
CA ILE A 103 -19.01 5.22 9.32
C ILE A 103 -20.33 4.50 8.97
N VAL A 104 -21.10 5.06 8.03
CA VAL A 104 -22.36 4.45 7.57
C VAL A 104 -22.09 3.10 6.91
N CYS A 105 -21.08 3.02 6.03
CA CYS A 105 -20.72 1.79 5.33
C CYS A 105 -20.32 0.66 6.29
N TRP A 106 -19.50 0.96 7.31
CA TRP A 106 -19.12 -0.02 8.33
C TRP A 106 -20.31 -0.45 9.17
N LYS A 107 -21.18 0.48 9.56
CA LYS A 107 -22.37 0.11 10.33
C LYS A 107 -23.31 -0.81 9.55
N LEU A 108 -23.45 -0.56 8.25
CA LEU A 108 -24.19 -1.47 7.37
C LEU A 108 -23.52 -2.85 7.32
N LYS A 109 -22.19 -2.92 7.15
CA LYS A 109 -21.45 -4.20 7.14
C LYS A 109 -21.65 -4.99 8.44
N GLU A 110 -21.58 -4.35 9.61
CA GLU A 110 -21.84 -5.01 10.90
C GLU A 110 -23.26 -5.61 10.98
N LEU A 111 -24.26 -4.93 10.41
CA LEU A 111 -25.65 -5.40 10.41
C LEU A 111 -25.89 -6.54 9.42
N PHE A 112 -25.27 -6.46 8.23
CA PHE A 112 -25.41 -7.49 7.19
C PHE A 112 -24.56 -8.74 7.46
N TYR A 113 -23.43 -8.59 8.14
CA TYR A 113 -22.48 -9.67 8.43
C TYR A 113 -22.13 -9.72 9.93
N PRO A 114 -23.11 -10.01 10.81
CA PRO A 114 -22.85 -10.12 12.23
C PRO A 114 -21.92 -11.31 12.53
N GLU A 115 -21.06 -11.15 13.53
CA GLU A 115 -20.28 -12.27 14.06
C GLU A 115 -21.24 -13.39 14.54
N ARG A 116 -20.91 -14.63 14.19
CA ARG A 116 -21.70 -15.81 14.57
C ARG A 116 -21.49 -16.21 16.02
#